data_AF-A0A841DN29-F1
#
_entry.id   AF-A0A841DN29-F1
#
_cell.length_a   1.000
_cell.length_b   1.000
_cell.length_c   1.000
_cell.angle_alpha   90.00
_cell.angle_beta   90.00
_cell.angle_gamma   90.00
#
_symmetry.space_group_name_H-M   'P 1'
#
loop_
_entity.id
_entity.type
_entity.pdbx_description
1 polymer ?
#
loop_
_entity_poly.entity_id
_entity_poly.type
_entity_poly.pdbx_seq_one_letter_code
_entity_poly.pdbx_strand_id
1 'polypeptide(L)'
;MTTLGQELDRWQADLENLAETSMTDNWFLEELRLAEAQHTLVAFRGRILPAIAAEQPHDAIVADEIEHLLDGLEDVRNDLFRTVHPSDSHRKIAETIAALRALANVALRFERTSV
;
A
#
# COMPACT_ATOMS: atom_id res chain seq x y z
N MET A 1 9.51 -17.05 11.37
CA MET A 1 9.32 -16.41 10.07
C MET A 1 7.83 -16.39 9.82
N THR A 2 7.23 -15.20 9.70
CA THR A 2 5.89 -15.03 9.13
C THR A 2 5.99 -15.25 7.63
N THR A 3 5.01 -15.92 7.02
CA THR A 3 4.96 -16.08 5.56
C THR A 3 4.46 -14.78 4.92
N LEU A 4 4.80 -14.53 3.65
CA LEU A 4 4.34 -13.35 2.89
C LEU A 4 2.82 -13.18 2.95
N GLY A 5 2.08 -14.30 2.84
CA GLY A 5 0.63 -14.31 3.00
C GLY A 5 0.14 -13.83 4.38
N GLN A 6 0.77 -14.26 5.48
CA GLN A 6 0.39 -13.80 6.83
C GLN A 6 0.66 -12.31 7.05
N GLU A 7 1.71 -11.79 6.41
CA GLU A 7 2.07 -10.39 6.49
C GLU A 7 1.10 -9.50 5.69
N LEU A 8 0.68 -9.97 4.52
CA LEU A 8 -0.35 -9.31 3.72
C LEU A 8 -1.73 -9.34 4.38
N ASP A 9 -2.13 -10.47 4.97
CA ASP A 9 -3.39 -10.58 5.73
C ASP A 9 -3.42 -9.59 6.91
N ARG A 10 -2.30 -9.50 7.65
CA ARG A 10 -2.16 -8.56 8.77
C ARG A 10 -2.25 -7.11 8.29
N TRP A 11 -1.50 -6.77 7.25
CA TRP A 11 -1.52 -5.41 6.69
C TRP A 11 -2.90 -5.03 6.15
N GLN A 12 -3.62 -5.97 5.54
CA GLN A 12 -4.97 -5.73 5.05
C GLN A 12 -5.95 -5.44 6.18
N ALA A 13 -5.89 -6.21 7.28
CA ALA A 13 -6.68 -5.94 8.47
C ALA A 13 -6.35 -4.58 9.11
N ASP A 14 -5.06 -4.21 9.16
CA ASP A 14 -4.63 -2.92 9.70
C ASP A 14 -5.20 -1.75 8.87
N LEU A 15 -5.24 -1.89 7.54
CA LEU A 15 -5.83 -0.85 6.69
C LEU A 15 -7.37 -0.82 6.73
N GLU A 16 -8.05 -1.95 6.88
CA GLU A 16 -9.51 -1.97 7.05
C GLU A 16 -9.92 -1.23 8.33
N ASN A 17 -9.16 -1.42 9.41
CA ASN A 17 -9.36 -0.68 10.66
C ASN A 17 -9.14 0.84 10.48
N LEU A 18 -8.12 1.24 9.72
CA LEU A 18 -7.87 2.66 9.42
C LEU A 18 -9.00 3.26 8.57
N ALA A 19 -9.48 2.53 7.56
CA ALA A 19 -10.58 2.97 6.71
C ALA A 19 -11.91 3.12 7.47
N GLU A 20 -12.25 2.17 8.35
CA GLU A 20 -13.46 2.23 9.19
C GLU A 20 -13.43 3.43 10.16
N THR A 21 -12.25 3.71 10.72
CA THR A 21 -12.01 4.88 11.58
C THR A 21 -12.18 6.22 10.83
N SER A 22 -12.10 6.20 9.49
CA SER A 22 -12.18 7.39 8.65
C SER A 22 -13.60 7.87 8.33
N MET A 23 -14.66 7.09 8.61
CA MET A 23 -16.04 7.45 8.24
C MET A 23 -16.66 8.63 9.01
N THR A 24 -15.89 9.31 9.88
CA THR A 24 -16.35 10.42 10.72
C THR A 24 -15.59 11.71 10.41
N ASP A 25 -16.34 12.81 10.24
CA ASP A 25 -15.98 13.93 9.35
C ASP A 25 -15.06 15.02 9.92
N ASN A 26 -14.28 15.61 9.00
CA ASN A 26 -13.47 16.84 9.05
C ASN A 26 -12.22 16.91 9.95
N TRP A 27 -11.08 17.27 9.34
CA TRP A 27 -9.69 17.32 9.87
C TRP A 27 -9.03 15.98 10.21
N PHE A 28 -9.69 15.09 10.97
CA PHE A 28 -9.12 13.78 11.33
C PHE A 28 -8.82 12.90 10.09
N LEU A 29 -9.58 13.12 9.02
CA LEU A 29 -9.41 12.46 7.73
C LEU A 29 -8.05 12.73 7.08
N GLU A 30 -7.45 13.91 7.24
CA GLU A 30 -6.18 14.25 6.56
C GLU A 30 -4.97 13.65 7.28
N GLU A 31 -4.95 13.75 8.62
CA GLU A 31 -3.96 13.08 9.46
C GLU A 31 -4.02 11.56 9.30
N LEU A 32 -5.23 11.01 9.18
CA LEU A 32 -5.43 9.58 8.95
C LEU A 32 -5.02 9.14 7.54
N ARG A 33 -5.27 9.96 6.50
CA ARG A 33 -4.77 9.71 5.12
C ARG A 33 -3.24 9.72 5.07
N LEU A 34 -2.62 10.68 5.79
CA LEU A 34 -1.18 10.72 5.93
C LEU A 34 -0.67 9.46 6.64
N ALA A 35 -1.35 9.02 7.70
CA ALA A 35 -1.03 7.80 8.42
C ALA A 35 -1.19 6.55 7.54
N GLU A 36 -2.25 6.42 6.74
CA GLU A 36 -2.44 5.32 5.78
C GLU A 36 -1.33 5.29 4.73
N ALA A 37 -1.00 6.44 4.13
CA ALA A 37 0.06 6.54 3.14
C ALA A 37 1.43 6.18 3.74
N GLN A 38 1.75 6.69 4.93
CA GLN A 38 2.98 6.36 5.65
C GLN A 38 3.05 4.88 6.02
N HIS A 39 1.98 4.33 6.59
CA HIS A 39 1.92 2.93 6.99
C HIS A 39 2.09 2.00 5.79
N THR A 40 1.43 2.33 4.68
CA THR A 40 1.55 1.59 3.41
C THR A 40 2.97 1.62 2.87
N LEU A 41 3.60 2.80 2.80
CA LEU A 41 4.99 2.94 2.33
C LEU A 41 5.97 2.15 3.18
N VAL A 42 5.83 2.21 4.51
CA VAL A 42 6.71 1.48 5.44
C VAL A 42 6.53 -0.03 5.29
N ALA A 43 5.29 -0.52 5.24
CA ALA A 43 5.00 -1.94 5.08
C ALA A 43 5.53 -2.47 3.73
N PHE A 44 5.25 -1.75 2.65
CA PHE A 44 5.61 -2.19 1.31
C PHE A 44 7.12 -2.12 1.06
N ARG A 45 7.76 -0.97 1.27
CA ARG A 45 9.20 -0.85 1.02
C ARG A 45 10.05 -1.64 2.01
N GLY A 46 9.60 -1.71 3.26
CA GLY A 46 10.38 -2.34 4.33
C GLY A 46 10.28 -3.87 4.34
N ARG A 47 9.17 -4.44 3.88
CA ARG A 47 8.88 -5.87 4.09
C ARG A 47 8.28 -6.57 2.88
N ILE A 48 7.19 -6.05 2.30
CA ILE A 48 6.43 -6.75 1.26
C ILE A 48 7.18 -6.78 -0.08
N LEU A 49 7.69 -5.64 -0.57
CA LEU A 49 8.41 -5.56 -1.84
C LEU A 49 9.72 -6.39 -1.83
N PRO A 50 10.56 -6.34 -0.78
CA PRO A 50 11.71 -7.22 -0.66
C PRO A 50 11.35 -8.72 -0.66
N ALA A 51 10.22 -9.09 -0.04
CA ALA A 51 9.75 -10.47 -0.02
C ALA A 51 9.28 -10.93 -1.41
N ILE A 52 8.51 -10.10 -2.13
CA ILE A 52 8.09 -10.38 -3.51
C ILE A 52 9.31 -10.51 -4.44
N ALA A 53 10.29 -9.60 -4.34
CA ALA A 53 11.49 -9.63 -5.16
C ALA A 53 12.40 -10.84 -4.89
N ALA A 54 12.28 -11.48 -3.71
CA ALA A 54 13.07 -12.64 -3.34
C ALA A 54 12.53 -13.98 -3.87
N GLU A 55 11.27 -14.03 -4.33
CA GLU A 55 10.61 -15.29 -4.71
C GLU A 55 10.97 -15.74 -6.14
N GLN A 56 10.70 -14.95 -7.20
CA GLN A 56 11.05 -15.34 -8.58
C GLN A 56 11.30 -14.18 -9.56
N PRO A 57 12.06 -14.38 -10.65
CA PRO A 57 12.31 -13.36 -11.68
C PRO A 57 11.08 -12.97 -12.52
N HIS A 58 10.00 -13.74 -12.51
CA HIS A 58 8.74 -13.37 -13.19
C HIS A 58 7.95 -12.30 -12.41
N ASP A 59 8.29 -12.08 -11.14
CA ASP A 59 7.73 -11.04 -10.30
C ASP A 59 8.41 -9.69 -10.48
N ALA A 60 9.43 -9.58 -11.35
CA ALA A 60 10.11 -8.30 -11.61
C ALA A 60 9.15 -7.23 -12.16
N ILE A 61 8.20 -7.62 -13.02
CA ILE A 61 7.18 -6.68 -13.54
C ILE A 61 6.22 -6.24 -12.43
N VAL A 62 5.84 -7.17 -11.55
CA VAL A 62 4.94 -6.87 -10.43
C VAL A 62 5.65 -6.01 -9.38
N ALA A 63 6.92 -6.28 -9.12
CA ALA A 63 7.77 -5.51 -8.23
C ALA A 63 8.01 -4.09 -8.76
N ASP A 64 8.34 -3.92 -10.04
CA ASP A 64 8.51 -2.62 -10.69
C ASP A 64 7.21 -1.79 -10.64
N GLU A 65 6.06 -2.41 -10.93
CA GLU A 65 4.76 -1.71 -10.87
C GLU A 65 4.39 -1.34 -9.42
N ILE A 66 4.67 -2.21 -8.45
CA ILE A 66 4.52 -1.89 -7.03
C ILE A 66 5.42 -0.72 -6.65
N GLU A 67 6.69 -0.71 -7.08
CA GLU A 67 7.62 0.38 -6.81
C GLU A 67 7.13 1.71 -7.40
N HIS A 68 6.66 1.70 -8.65
CA HIS A 68 6.07 2.88 -9.30
C HIS A 68 4.87 3.45 -8.52
N LEU A 69 3.97 2.59 -8.04
CA LEU A 69 2.83 3.01 -7.23
C LEU A 69 3.24 3.55 -5.86
N LEU A 70 4.29 3.00 -5.25
CA LEU A 70 4.83 3.51 -3.99
C LEU A 70 5.46 4.89 -4.16
N ASP A 71 6.17 5.13 -5.25
CA ASP A 71 6.72 6.46 -5.56
C ASP A 71 5.60 7.50 -5.73
N GLY A 72 4.55 7.14 -6.46
CA GLY A 72 3.36 8.00 -6.58
C GLY A 72 2.65 8.26 -5.24
N LEU A 73 2.58 7.25 -4.35
CA LEU A 73 2.03 7.43 -3.00
C LEU A 73 2.90 8.33 -2.13
N GLU A 74 4.22 8.23 -2.26
CA GLU A 74 5.18 9.08 -1.57
C GLU A 74 5.06 10.55 -1.99
N ASP A 75 4.86 10.82 -3.28
CA ASP A 75 4.60 12.17 -3.77
C ASP A 75 3.32 12.76 -3.19
N VAL A 76 2.22 11.99 -3.20
CA VAL A 76 0.95 12.44 -2.61
C VAL A 76 1.08 12.65 -1.09
N ARG A 77 1.82 11.79 -0.39
CA ARG A 77 2.13 11.97 1.05
C ARG A 77 2.93 13.26 1.28
N ASN A 78 3.93 13.53 0.45
CA ASN A 78 4.75 14.74 0.55
C ASN A 78 3.93 16.01 0.32
N ASP A 79 2.98 15.98 -0.62
CA ASP A 79 2.06 17.09 -0.89
C ASP A 79 1.12 17.33 0.30
N LEU A 80 0.55 16.26 0.87
CA LEU A 80 -0.27 16.34 2.09
C LEU A 80 0.50 16.92 3.28
N PHE A 81 1.80 16.62 3.40
CA PHE A 81 2.63 17.14 4.48
C PHE A 81 2.97 18.63 4.32
N ARG A 82 2.94 19.17 3.08
CA ARG A 82 3.54 20.47 2.76
C ARG A 82 2.61 21.67 2.81
N THR A 83 1.27 21.52 2.86
CA THR A 83 0.20 22.53 3.11
C THR A 83 -0.87 22.70 2.02
N VAL A 84 -0.71 22.11 0.83
CA VAL A 84 -1.76 22.15 -0.22
C VAL A 84 -2.36 20.77 -0.34
N HIS A 85 -3.48 20.52 0.34
CA HIS A 85 -4.25 19.29 0.19
C HIS A 85 -4.92 19.32 -1.18
N PRO A 86 -4.43 18.55 -2.18
CA PRO A 86 -5.13 18.47 -3.47
C PRO A 86 -6.53 17.94 -3.21
N SER A 87 -7.55 18.54 -3.83
CA SER A 87 -8.96 18.09 -3.72
C SER A 87 -9.14 16.60 -4.02
N ASP A 88 -8.24 16.06 -4.85
CA ASP A 88 -8.28 14.69 -5.36
C ASP A 88 -7.37 13.73 -4.58
N SER A 89 -6.65 14.20 -3.56
CA SER A 89 -5.69 13.39 -2.80
C SER A 89 -6.31 12.15 -2.17
N HIS A 90 -7.55 12.25 -1.67
CA HIS A 90 -8.29 11.12 -1.13
C HIS A 90 -8.49 10.02 -2.16
N ARG A 91 -9.01 10.38 -3.34
CA ARG A 91 -9.24 9.46 -4.44
C ARG A 91 -7.92 8.80 -4.86
N LYS A 92 -6.85 9.61 -5.03
CA LYS A 92 -5.53 9.09 -5.42
C LYS A 92 -4.97 8.10 -4.38
N ILE A 93 -5.03 8.41 -3.09
CA ILE A 93 -4.55 7.49 -2.04
C ILE A 93 -5.37 6.19 -2.05
N ALA A 94 -6.70 6.29 -2.11
CA ALA A 94 -7.56 5.11 -2.13
C ALA A 94 -7.33 4.23 -3.37
N GLU A 95 -7.21 4.84 -4.54
CA GLU A 95 -6.91 4.14 -5.80
C GLU A 95 -5.52 3.49 -5.77
N THR A 96 -4.49 4.20 -5.30
CA THR A 96 -3.14 3.66 -5.19
C THR A 96 -3.06 2.51 -4.19
N ILE A 97 -3.70 2.63 -3.02
CA ILE A 97 -3.76 1.55 -2.04
C ILE A 97 -4.51 0.33 -2.61
N ALA A 98 -5.63 0.55 -3.31
CA ALA A 98 -6.37 -0.54 -3.95
C ALA A 98 -5.55 -1.25 -5.04
N ALA A 99 -4.78 -0.50 -5.83
CA ALA A 99 -3.88 -1.05 -6.84
C ALA A 99 -2.75 -1.87 -6.19
N LEU A 100 -2.11 -1.36 -5.13
CA LEU A 100 -1.09 -2.08 -4.36
C LEU A 100 -1.64 -3.39 -3.77
N ARG A 101 -2.88 -3.38 -3.24
CA ARG A 101 -3.57 -4.60 -2.77
C ARG A 101 -3.78 -5.61 -3.89
N ALA A 102 -4.23 -5.16 -5.05
CA ALA A 102 -4.49 -6.04 -6.18
C ALA A 102 -3.21 -6.71 -6.67
N LEU A 103 -2.12 -5.95 -6.80
CA LEU A 103 -0.83 -6.46 -7.25
C LEU A 103 -0.19 -7.41 -6.23
N ALA A 104 -0.26 -7.10 -4.94
CA ALA A 104 0.22 -8.01 -3.90
C ALA A 104 -0.56 -9.35 -3.89
N ASN A 105 -1.87 -9.31 -4.10
CA ASN A 105 -2.69 -10.53 -4.25
C ASN A 105 -2.35 -11.33 -5.51
N VAL A 106 -1.97 -10.65 -6.59
CA VAL A 106 -1.51 -11.30 -7.83
C VAL A 106 -0.17 -12.00 -7.59
N ALA A 107 0.79 -11.34 -6.92
CA ALA A 107 2.06 -11.95 -6.53
C ALA A 107 1.85 -13.23 -5.70
N LEU A 108 0.99 -13.19 -4.68
CA LEU A 108 0.64 -14.37 -3.87
C LEU A 108 -0.01 -15.51 -4.67
N ARG A 109 -0.77 -15.21 -5.73
CA ARG A 109 -1.37 -16.25 -6.57
C ARG A 109 -0.32 -16.98 -7.41
N PHE A 110 0.71 -16.28 -7.87
CA PHE A 110 1.83 -16.90 -8.59
C PHE A 110 2.68 -17.77 -7.66
N GLU A 111 2.90 -17.37 -6.42
CA GLU A 111 3.53 -18.22 -5.38
C GLU A 111 2.72 -19.52 -5.16
N ARG A 112 1.39 -19.42 -5.03
CA ARG A 112 0.50 -20.59 -4.79
C ARG A 112 0.33 -21.54 -5.98
N THR A 113 0.53 -21.08 -7.21
CA THR A 113 0.36 -21.91 -8.43
C THR A 113 1.66 -22.50 -8.96
N SER A 114 2.80 -22.08 -8.42
CA SER A 114 4.12 -22.62 -8.76
C SER A 114 4.57 -23.78 -7.85
N VAL A 115 3.68 -24.25 -6.96
CA VAL A 115 3.84 -25.45 -6.11
C VAL A 115 3.17 -26.67 -6.74
#